data_AF-A0A1G8GSX2-F1
#
_entry.id   AF-A0A1G8GSX2-F1
#
_cell.length_a   1.000
_cell.length_b   1.000
_cell.length_c   1.000
_cell.angle_alpha   90.00
_cell.angle_beta   90.00
_cell.angle_gamma   90.00
#
_symmetry.space_group_name_H-M   'P 1'
#
loop_
_entity.id
_entity.type
_entity.pdbx_description
1 polymer ?
#
loop_
_entity_poly.entity_id
_entity_poly.type
_entity_poly.pdbx_seq_one_letter_code
_entity_poly.pdbx_strand_id
1 'polypeptide(L)'
;MNRSASSALLQNGPFYISTDKRWIDEDMVFFYLSKQSYWARGIARETVHKSVIHTPLCFGVYLGVPGNAESRQVGFARVISDLATFAYLADVFILDTYQGEGLGKWLIDTIIRHPDLQGLRRFILATRDAHSLYGGFGFAPLAAPEKMMERLSANLSIPST
;
A
#
# COMPACT_ATOMS: atom_id res chain seq x y z
N MET A 1 -18.34 18.49 6.30
CA MET A 1 -17.21 19.41 6.01
C MET A 1 -16.14 18.61 5.28
N ASN A 2 -16.15 18.67 3.95
CA ASN A 2 -15.17 18.01 3.10
C ASN A 2 -13.83 18.76 3.19
N ARG A 3 -12.93 18.30 4.05
CA ARG A 3 -11.51 18.53 3.80
C ARG A 3 -11.09 17.51 2.75
N SER A 4 -11.23 17.88 1.49
CA SER A 4 -10.42 17.27 0.43
C SER A 4 -8.98 17.57 0.82
N ALA A 5 -8.31 16.62 1.48
CA ALA A 5 -6.87 16.64 1.60
C ALA A 5 -6.36 16.67 0.17
N SER A 6 -5.77 17.78 -0.24
CA SER A 6 -5.11 17.90 -1.54
C SER A 6 -4.20 16.68 -1.70
N SER A 7 -4.42 15.91 -2.76
CA SER A 7 -3.57 14.78 -3.15
C SER A 7 -2.19 15.34 -3.50
N ALA A 8 -1.37 15.55 -2.46
CA ALA A 8 -0.05 16.11 -2.62
C ALA A 8 0.78 15.13 -3.44
N LEU A 9 1.10 15.54 -4.66
CA LEU A 9 2.01 14.83 -5.53
C LEU A 9 3.43 15.08 -5.00
N LEU A 10 4.06 14.06 -4.45
CA LEU A 10 5.41 14.15 -3.89
C LEU A 10 6.43 13.70 -4.93
N GLN A 11 7.52 14.45 -5.08
CA GLN A 11 8.55 14.16 -6.07
C GLN A 11 9.87 13.74 -5.40
N ASN A 12 10.54 12.74 -5.98
CA ASN A 12 11.91 12.35 -5.67
C ASN A 12 12.66 12.02 -6.98
N GLY A 13 13.44 12.99 -7.47
CA GLY A 13 14.09 12.88 -8.78
C GLY A 13 13.05 12.69 -9.90
N PRO A 14 13.17 11.62 -10.72
CA PRO A 14 12.20 11.33 -11.77
C PRO A 14 10.94 10.61 -11.27
N PHE A 15 10.89 10.28 -9.98
CA PHE A 15 9.79 9.52 -9.39
C PHE A 15 8.80 10.39 -8.65
N TYR A 16 7.57 9.91 -8.59
CA TYR A 16 6.44 10.59 -7.94
C TYR A 16 5.64 9.62 -7.08
N ILE A 17 5.10 10.09 -5.96
CA ILE A 17 4.07 9.39 -5.18
C ILE A 17 2.78 10.21 -5.22
N SER A 18 1.67 9.52 -5.49
CA SER A 18 0.34 10.09 -5.39
C SER A 18 -0.59 9.19 -4.59
N THR A 19 -1.53 9.82 -3.88
CA THR A 19 -2.68 9.17 -3.24
C THR A 19 -3.97 9.25 -4.05
N ASP A 20 -3.93 9.86 -5.24
CA ASP A 20 -5.08 9.98 -6.11
C ASP A 20 -5.36 8.67 -6.83
N LYS A 21 -6.45 8.00 -6.43
CA LYS A 21 -6.82 6.69 -6.95
C LYS A 21 -7.11 6.67 -8.45
N ARG A 22 -7.37 7.83 -9.07
CA ARG A 22 -7.61 7.94 -10.52
C ARG A 22 -6.39 7.58 -11.36
N TRP A 23 -5.19 7.62 -10.78
CA TRP A 23 -3.95 7.28 -11.48
C TRP A 23 -3.46 5.87 -11.17
N ILE A 24 -4.17 5.09 -10.37
CA ILE A 24 -3.76 3.72 -10.05
C ILE A 24 -4.00 2.85 -11.29
N ASP A 25 -2.94 2.24 -11.78
CA ASP A 25 -2.94 1.18 -12.77
C ASP A 25 -3.36 -0.13 -12.08
N GLU A 26 -4.68 -0.34 -12.01
CA GLU A 26 -5.25 -1.55 -11.39
C GLU A 26 -4.85 -2.83 -12.12
N ASP A 27 -4.52 -2.77 -13.42
CA ASP A 27 -4.02 -3.91 -14.18
C ASP A 27 -2.64 -4.35 -13.70
N MET A 28 -1.72 -3.38 -13.52
CA MET A 28 -0.39 -3.63 -12.97
C MET A 28 -0.48 -4.14 -11.53
N VAL A 29 -1.30 -3.50 -10.68
CA VAL A 29 -1.51 -3.94 -9.29
C VAL A 29 -2.07 -5.35 -9.25
N PHE A 30 -3.11 -5.65 -10.04
CA PHE A 30 -3.68 -6.99 -10.12
C PHE A 30 -2.65 -8.01 -10.59
N PHE A 31 -1.90 -7.72 -11.64
CA PHE A 31 -0.90 -8.64 -12.17
C PHE A 31 0.17 -8.96 -11.13
N TYR A 32 0.71 -7.93 -10.47
CA TYR A 32 1.72 -8.13 -9.43
C TYR A 32 1.17 -8.96 -8.26
N LEU A 33 0.02 -8.56 -7.70
CA LEU A 33 -0.57 -9.27 -6.57
C LEU A 33 -0.92 -10.72 -6.91
N SER A 34 -1.57 -10.95 -8.05
CA SER A 34 -2.05 -12.28 -8.46
C SER A 34 -0.92 -13.24 -8.85
N LYS A 35 0.18 -12.72 -9.45
CA LYS A 35 1.22 -13.55 -10.06
C LYS A 35 2.56 -13.55 -9.33
N GLN A 36 2.94 -12.43 -8.72
CA GLN A 36 4.30 -12.24 -8.19
C GLN A 36 4.32 -12.22 -6.67
N SER A 37 3.29 -11.65 -6.04
CA SER A 37 3.23 -11.59 -4.58
C SER A 37 3.03 -12.98 -3.95
N TYR A 38 3.72 -13.24 -2.85
CA TYR A 38 3.51 -14.49 -2.10
C TYR A 38 2.24 -14.44 -1.23
N TRP A 39 1.74 -13.25 -0.89
CA TRP A 39 0.64 -13.06 0.06
C TRP A 39 -0.74 -12.97 -0.61
N ALA A 40 -0.81 -12.59 -1.89
CA ALA A 40 -2.06 -12.43 -2.64
C ALA A 40 -2.11 -13.27 -3.92
N ARG A 41 -1.30 -14.34 -4.00
CA ARG A 41 -1.22 -15.20 -5.19
C ARG A 41 -2.60 -15.76 -5.56
N GLY A 42 -3.00 -15.57 -6.82
CA GLY A 42 -4.29 -16.02 -7.31
C GLY A 42 -5.49 -15.15 -6.90
N ILE A 43 -5.27 -13.98 -6.30
CA ILE A 43 -6.34 -13.01 -6.04
C ILE A 43 -7.12 -12.70 -7.33
N ALA A 44 -8.45 -12.59 -7.21
CA ALA A 44 -9.32 -12.23 -8.31
C ALA A 44 -9.22 -10.72 -8.61
N ARG A 45 -9.35 -10.36 -9.89
CA ARG A 45 -9.33 -8.96 -10.36
C ARG A 45 -10.38 -8.11 -9.68
N GLU A 46 -11.60 -8.64 -9.55
CA GLU A 46 -12.72 -8.02 -8.84
C GLU A 46 -12.37 -7.70 -7.38
N THR A 47 -11.61 -8.57 -6.70
CA THR A 47 -11.17 -8.35 -5.31
C THR A 47 -10.18 -7.20 -5.23
N VAL A 48 -9.22 -7.13 -6.17
CA VAL A 48 -8.25 -6.02 -6.24
C VAL A 48 -8.99 -4.70 -6.46
N HIS A 49 -9.90 -4.66 -7.43
CA HIS A 49 -10.72 -3.49 -7.73
C HIS A 49 -11.49 -2.98 -6.50
N LYS A 50 -12.23 -3.89 -5.83
CA LYS A 50 -12.94 -3.58 -4.58
C LYS A 50 -11.98 -3.06 -3.51
N SER A 51 -10.80 -3.66 -3.36
CA SER A 51 -9.82 -3.24 -2.37
C SER A 51 -9.30 -1.82 -2.61
N VAL A 52 -9.05 -1.43 -3.87
CA VAL A 52 -8.58 -0.09 -4.25
C VAL A 52 -9.70 0.94 -4.01
N ILE A 53 -10.92 0.65 -4.46
CA ILE A 53 -12.05 1.57 -4.31
C ILE A 53 -12.36 1.82 -2.83
N HIS A 54 -12.41 0.78 -2.01
CA HIS A 54 -12.85 0.90 -0.61
C HIS A 54 -11.75 1.24 0.39
N THR A 55 -10.47 1.11 0.02
CA THR A 55 -9.38 1.57 0.90
C THR A 55 -9.29 3.11 0.84
N PRO A 56 -9.26 3.82 1.99
CA PRO A 56 -9.21 5.28 1.99
C PRO A 56 -7.93 5.83 1.37
N LEU A 57 -6.79 5.18 1.62
CA LEU A 57 -5.48 5.61 1.13
C LEU A 57 -4.82 4.50 0.31
N CYS A 58 -4.66 4.73 -0.98
CA CYS A 58 -3.79 3.95 -1.86
C CYS A 58 -2.67 4.86 -2.33
N PHE A 59 -1.45 4.35 -2.40
CA PHE A 59 -0.27 5.09 -2.78
C PHE A 59 0.29 4.45 -4.05
N GLY A 60 0.31 5.20 -5.15
CA GLY A 60 1.02 4.82 -6.36
C GLY A 60 2.39 5.45 -6.39
N VAL A 61 3.43 4.68 -6.76
CA VAL A 61 4.76 5.20 -7.10
C VAL A 61 4.88 5.20 -8.61
N TYR A 62 5.37 6.29 -9.19
CA TYR A 62 5.39 6.51 -10.63
C TYR A 62 6.77 6.97 -11.10
N LEU A 63 7.19 6.50 -12.26
CA LEU A 63 8.23 7.16 -13.06
C LEU A 63 7.53 8.19 -13.95
N GLY A 64 7.91 9.46 -13.83
CA GLY A 64 7.24 10.58 -14.49
C GLY A 64 5.95 11.03 -13.78
N VAL A 65 5.44 12.20 -14.17
CA VAL A 65 4.28 12.84 -13.53
C VAL A 65 3.01 12.02 -13.80
N PRO A 66 2.32 11.50 -12.78
CA PRO A 66 1.10 10.71 -12.95
C PRO A 66 0.03 11.45 -13.77
N GLY A 67 -0.63 10.73 -14.67
CA GLY A 67 -1.60 11.30 -15.60
C GLY A 67 -0.99 11.81 -16.91
N ASN A 68 0.34 11.93 -17.00
CA ASN A 68 1.01 12.14 -18.29
C ASN A 68 1.11 10.82 -19.06
N ALA A 69 1.07 10.89 -20.39
CA ALA A 69 1.10 9.72 -21.28
C ALA A 69 2.37 8.85 -21.10
N GLU A 70 3.50 9.48 -20.80
CA GLU A 70 4.79 8.80 -20.58
C GLU A 70 4.96 8.28 -19.14
N SER A 71 4.01 8.59 -18.23
CA SER A 71 4.11 8.16 -16.84
C SER A 71 3.81 6.67 -16.69
N ARG A 72 4.54 6.00 -15.80
CA ARG A 72 4.37 4.58 -15.53
C ARG A 72 4.31 4.34 -14.03
N GLN A 73 3.29 3.63 -13.56
CA GLN A 73 3.28 3.16 -12.18
C GLN A 73 4.33 2.05 -12.00
N VAL A 74 5.18 2.20 -10.99
CA VAL A 74 6.31 1.31 -10.69
C VAL A 74 6.25 0.73 -9.27
N GLY A 75 5.25 1.12 -8.48
CA GLY A 75 5.05 0.62 -7.13
C GLY A 75 3.68 0.95 -6.59
N PHE A 76 3.30 0.27 -5.51
CA PHE A 76 2.01 0.41 -4.88
C PHE A 76 2.08 0.08 -3.38
N ALA A 77 1.19 0.70 -2.62
CA ALA A 77 0.84 0.32 -1.26
C ALA A 77 -0.57 0.80 -0.95
N ARG A 78 -1.20 0.23 0.07
CA ARG A 78 -2.48 0.76 0.57
C ARG A 78 -2.56 0.66 2.09
N VAL A 79 -3.37 1.54 2.69
CA VAL A 79 -3.58 1.60 4.13
C VAL A 79 -5.06 1.47 4.43
N ILE A 80 -5.46 0.32 4.98
CA ILE A 80 -6.82 0.08 5.47
C ILE A 80 -6.93 0.76 6.83
N SER A 81 -7.83 1.73 6.99
CA SER A 81 -7.89 2.52 8.21
C SER A 81 -9.25 3.19 8.41
N ASP A 82 -9.55 3.50 9.67
CA ASP A 82 -10.60 4.45 10.06
C ASP A 82 -10.10 5.91 10.11
N LEU A 83 -8.81 6.14 9.80
CA LEU A 83 -8.10 7.42 9.83
C LEU A 83 -8.10 8.10 11.21
N ALA A 84 -8.33 7.33 12.28
CA ALA A 84 -8.47 7.89 13.63
C ALA A 84 -7.82 7.02 14.71
N THR A 85 -8.01 5.70 14.67
CA THR A 85 -7.57 4.81 15.76
C THR A 85 -6.71 3.66 15.29
N PHE A 86 -6.90 3.20 14.05
CA PHE A 86 -6.29 1.98 13.57
C PHE A 86 -5.91 2.06 12.09
N ALA A 87 -4.75 1.49 11.74
CA ALA A 87 -4.35 1.25 10.36
C ALA A 87 -3.68 -0.12 10.16
N TYR A 88 -3.93 -0.72 8.99
CA TYR A 88 -3.23 -1.88 8.47
C TYR A 88 -2.55 -1.52 7.14
N LEU A 89 -1.22 -1.57 7.10
CA LEU A 89 -0.43 -1.38 5.88
C LEU A 89 -0.43 -2.68 5.07
N ALA A 90 -0.86 -2.60 3.82
CA ALA A 90 -1.05 -3.75 2.94
C ALA A 90 -0.44 -3.52 1.56
N ASP A 91 -0.17 -4.62 0.87
CA ASP A 91 0.12 -4.67 -0.57
C ASP A 91 1.27 -3.75 -1.01
N VAL A 92 2.30 -3.64 -0.16
CA VAL A 92 3.50 -2.85 -0.43
C VAL A 92 4.39 -3.59 -1.42
N PHE A 93 4.66 -2.97 -2.57
CA PHE A 93 5.68 -3.45 -3.49
C PHE A 93 6.25 -2.32 -4.37
N ILE A 94 7.47 -2.56 -4.86
CA ILE A 94 8.10 -1.85 -5.98
C ILE A 94 8.41 -2.91 -7.04
N LEU A 95 8.14 -2.64 -8.31
CA LEU A 95 8.49 -3.56 -9.40
C LEU A 95 10.01 -3.83 -9.39
N ASP A 96 10.39 -5.09 -9.63
CA ASP A 96 11.78 -5.56 -9.47
C ASP A 96 12.82 -4.70 -10.21
N THR A 97 12.49 -4.20 -11.40
CA THR A 97 13.35 -3.31 -12.21
C THR A 97 13.70 -1.99 -11.52
N TYR A 98 12.92 -1.56 -10.52
CA TYR A 98 13.09 -0.30 -9.79
C TYR A 98 13.45 -0.51 -8.31
N GLN A 99 13.71 -1.75 -7.90
CA GLN A 99 14.20 -2.05 -6.56
C GLN A 99 15.67 -1.66 -6.41
N GLY A 100 16.12 -1.47 -5.17
CA GLY A 100 17.50 -1.03 -4.88
C GLY A 100 17.73 0.48 -4.95
N GLU A 101 16.79 1.24 -5.52
CA GLU A 101 16.89 2.70 -5.66
C GLU A 101 16.32 3.49 -4.46
N GLY A 102 15.96 2.81 -3.37
CA GLY A 102 15.41 3.44 -2.16
C GLY A 102 13.92 3.80 -2.23
N LEU A 103 13.23 3.52 -3.35
CA LEU A 103 11.79 3.82 -3.53
C LEU A 103 10.90 3.18 -2.47
N GLY A 104 11.19 1.95 -2.04
CA GLY A 104 10.43 1.30 -0.97
C GLY A 104 10.53 2.06 0.35
N LYS A 105 11.72 2.56 0.71
CA LYS A 105 11.90 3.39 1.91
C LYS A 105 11.16 4.71 1.79
N TRP A 106 11.25 5.36 0.62
CA TRP A 106 10.54 6.61 0.35
C TRP A 106 9.01 6.44 0.43
N LEU A 107 8.48 5.33 -0.08
CA LEU A 107 7.07 4.98 0.01
C LEU A 107 6.62 4.81 1.47
N ILE A 108 7.37 4.05 2.27
CA ILE A 108 7.01 3.87 3.70
C ILE A 108 7.14 5.17 4.49
N ASP A 109 8.20 5.96 4.27
CA ASP A 109 8.36 7.26 4.92
C ASP A 109 7.18 8.19 4.61
N THR A 110 6.76 8.22 3.34
CA THR A 110 5.59 8.99 2.88
C THR A 110 4.31 8.55 3.58
N ILE A 111 4.08 7.24 3.71
CA ILE A 111 2.89 6.69 4.37
C ILE A 111 2.87 7.04 5.85
N ILE A 112 3.98 6.84 6.56
CA ILE A 112 4.06 7.06 8.01
C ILE A 112 3.92 8.55 8.37
N ARG A 113 4.31 9.46 7.47
CA ARG A 113 4.15 10.91 7.64
C ARG A 113 2.82 11.45 7.11
N HIS A 114 1.94 10.61 6.57
CA HIS A 114 0.68 11.09 6.01
C HIS A 114 -0.17 11.75 7.11
N PRO A 115 -0.70 12.98 6.91
CA PRO A 115 -1.42 13.72 7.94
C PRO A 115 -2.60 12.95 8.55
N ASP A 116 -3.36 12.23 7.72
CA ASP A 116 -4.52 11.44 8.17
C ASP A 116 -4.16 10.11 8.85
N LEU A 117 -2.86 9.78 8.95
CA LEU A 117 -2.35 8.59 9.65
C LEU A 117 -1.61 8.95 10.94
N GLN A 118 -1.71 10.20 11.39
CA GLN A 118 -1.13 10.65 12.65
C GLN A 118 -2.09 10.39 13.82
N GLY A 119 -1.54 10.13 15.01
CA GLY A 119 -2.32 9.93 16.24
C GLY A 119 -3.05 8.58 16.35
N LEU A 120 -2.83 7.66 15.39
CA LEU A 120 -3.39 6.32 15.44
C LEU A 120 -2.91 5.57 16.68
N ARG A 121 -3.83 4.89 17.37
CA ARG A 121 -3.49 4.03 18.51
C ARG A 121 -2.70 2.80 18.06
N ARG A 122 -2.94 2.30 16.85
CA ARG A 122 -2.29 1.09 16.34
C ARG A 122 -2.12 1.14 14.83
N PHE A 123 -0.89 0.95 14.37
CA PHE A 123 -0.54 0.76 12.96
C PHE A 123 0.17 -0.59 12.85
N ILE A 124 -0.41 -1.53 12.11
CA ILE A 124 0.13 -2.89 11.96
C ILE A 124 0.37 -3.26 10.51
N LEU A 125 1.22 -4.26 10.31
CA LEU A 125 1.49 -4.94 9.05
C LEU A 125 1.88 -6.38 9.32
N ALA A 126 1.79 -7.22 8.29
CA ALA A 126 2.40 -8.54 8.28
C ALA A 126 3.56 -8.52 7.26
N THR A 127 4.71 -9.05 7.64
CA THR A 127 5.86 -9.18 6.74
C THR A 127 6.56 -10.52 6.96
N ARG A 128 7.01 -11.14 5.87
CA ARG A 128 7.81 -12.38 5.93
C ARG A 128 9.29 -12.09 6.12
N ASP A 129 9.83 -11.09 5.42
CA ASP A 129 11.27 -10.89 5.22
C ASP A 129 11.73 -9.41 5.31
N ALA A 130 10.81 -8.44 5.38
CA ALA A 130 11.15 -7.02 5.38
C ALA A 130 11.12 -6.37 6.79
N HIS A 131 11.35 -7.17 7.84
CA HIS A 131 11.32 -6.70 9.23
C HIS A 131 12.26 -5.51 9.50
N SER A 132 13.51 -5.57 9.02
CA SER A 132 14.50 -4.50 9.23
C SER A 132 14.12 -3.20 8.51
N LEU A 133 13.45 -3.30 7.35
CA LEU A 133 12.93 -2.13 6.64
C LEU A 133 11.90 -1.41 7.52
N TYR A 134 10.88 -2.13 7.98
CA TYR A 134 9.81 -1.55 8.80
C TYR A 134 10.30 -1.10 10.18
N GLY A 135 11.27 -1.81 10.76
CA GLY A 135 11.93 -1.42 12.01
C GLY A 135 12.53 -0.03 11.96
N GLY A 136 13.11 0.37 10.82
CA GLY A 136 13.63 1.72 10.60
C GLY A 136 12.57 2.83 10.65
N PHE A 137 11.28 2.47 10.55
CA PHE A 137 10.14 3.40 10.59
C PHE A 137 9.34 3.30 11.90
N GLY A 138 9.89 2.65 12.93
CA GLY A 138 9.27 2.56 14.24
C GLY A 138 8.25 1.43 14.39
N PHE A 139 8.10 0.55 13.38
CA PHE A 139 7.41 -0.72 13.60
C PHE A 139 8.27 -1.64 14.46
N ALA A 140 7.62 -2.38 15.35
CA ALA A 140 8.27 -3.36 16.20
C ALA A 140 7.48 -4.67 16.17
N PRO A 141 8.09 -5.81 16.54
CA PRO A 141 7.34 -7.01 16.88
C PRO A 141 6.20 -6.67 17.84
N LEU A 142 5.07 -7.38 17.71
CA LEU A 142 3.93 -7.19 18.60
C LEU A 142 4.39 -7.36 20.05
N ALA A 143 4.04 -6.39 20.91
CA ALA A 143 4.42 -6.43 22.33
C ALA A 143 3.75 -7.58 23.10
N ALA A 144 2.62 -8.07 22.59
CA ALA A 144 1.82 -9.15 23.15
C ALA A 144 1.22 -9.96 21.99
N PRO A 145 2.02 -10.76 21.27
CA PRO A 145 1.58 -11.49 20.08
C PRO A 145 0.46 -12.49 20.39
N GLU A 146 0.41 -13.02 21.62
CA GLU A 146 -0.63 -13.94 22.10
C GLU A 146 -2.03 -13.33 22.15
N LYS A 147 -2.14 -12.00 22.12
CA LYS A 147 -3.42 -11.27 22.07
C LYS A 147 -3.94 -11.08 20.64
N MET A 148 -3.14 -11.40 19.63
CA MET A 148 -3.54 -11.29 18.24
C MET A 148 -4.08 -12.65 17.77
N MET A 149 -5.24 -12.61 17.15
CA MET A 149 -5.86 -13.76 16.51
C MET A 149 -6.22 -13.39 15.09
N GLU A 150 -6.17 -14.36 14.19
CA GLU A 150 -6.60 -14.19 12.80
C GLU A 150 -7.61 -15.27 12.43
N ARG A 151 -8.47 -14.95 11.45
CA ARG A 151 -9.31 -15.94 10.78
C ARG A 151 -8.89 -15.99 9.31
N LEU A 152 -7.99 -16.90 9.00
CA LEU A 152 -7.44 -17.07 7.66
C LEU A 152 -8.37 -17.93 6.80
N SER A 153 -8.77 -17.40 5.64
CA SER A 153 -9.38 -18.20 4.57
C SER A 153 -8.32 -18.42 3.49
N ALA A 154 -8.05 -19.67 3.15
CA ALA A 154 -7.08 -20.01 2.09
C ALA A 154 -7.55 -19.58 0.69
N ASN A 155 -8.85 -19.31 0.50
CA ASN A 155 -9.42 -18.89 -0.76
C ASN A 155 -9.55 -17.36 -0.82
N LEU A 156 -8.81 -16.74 -1.74
CA LEU A 156 -8.89 -15.31 -2.09
C LEU A 156 -10.02 -14.99 -3.09
N SER A 157 -10.84 -15.99 -3.44
CA SER A 157 -12.01 -15.82 -4.31
C SER A 157 -13.18 -15.23 -3.53
N ILE A 158 -13.91 -14.33 -4.20
CA ILE A 158 -15.20 -13.84 -3.72
C ILE A 158 -16.14 -15.05 -3.71
N PRO A 159 -16.88 -15.33 -2.62
CA PRO A 159 -17.92 -16.35 -2.63
C PRO A 159 -18.90 -16.04 -3.76
N SER A 160 -19.14 -17.00 -4.66
CA SER A 160 -20.24 -16.92 -5.61
C SER A 160 -21.53 -16.81 -4.79
N THR A 161 -22.13 -15.63 -4.76
CA THR A 161 -23.53 -15.46 -4.31
C THR A 161 -24.46 -16.04 -5.34
#